data_AF-A0A0S4LT77-F1
#
_entry.id   AF-A0A0S4LT77-F1
#
_cell.length_a   1.000
_cell.length_b   1.000
_cell.length_c   1.000
_cell.angle_alpha   90.00
_cell.angle_beta   90.00
_cell.angle_gamma   90.00
#
_symmetry.space_group_name_H-M   'P 1'
#
loop_
_entity.id
_entity.type
_entity.pdbx_description
1 polymer ?
#
loop_
_entity_poly.entity_id
_entity_poly.type
_entity_poly.pdbx_seq_one_letter_code
_entity_poly.pdbx_strand_id
1 'polypeptide(L)'
;MAKRQPTDFRITIADTSQGLRIVMPCRRSWLVMCVLGFWICGWGVGEIMVTLQLLNGDAPPVGEVFMLTWLGVWTVGGALAIFAWFWQVMGKEILTVQGQTFKTRRDIGGFGFDKEYDLVRMRDLRVAQIDVNPFDFSSSLQLWGVGGGVIAFDHGARTYRFGAGLDEAEAKQIVTAIKQRYRIPESTRT
;
A
#
# COMPACT_ATOMS: atom_id res chain seq x y z
N MET A 1 0.56 8.26 -30.88
CA MET A 1 1.35 7.11 -30.42
C MET A 1 2.10 7.52 -29.16
N ALA A 2 1.76 6.96 -27.99
CA ALA A 2 2.39 7.31 -26.72
C ALA A 2 3.80 6.68 -26.64
N LYS A 3 4.83 7.51 -26.47
CA LYS A 3 6.21 7.07 -26.24
C LYS A 3 6.26 6.42 -24.86
N ARG A 4 6.27 5.09 -24.81
CA ARG A 4 6.63 4.35 -23.59
C ARG A 4 8.15 4.42 -23.48
N GLN A 5 8.69 5.14 -22.51
CA GLN A 5 10.09 4.97 -22.12
C GLN A 5 10.14 3.73 -21.21
N PRO A 6 10.79 2.63 -21.64
CA PRO A 6 11.06 1.52 -20.75
C PRO A 6 12.30 1.90 -19.95
N THR A 7 12.11 2.65 -18.86
CA THR A 7 13.15 2.75 -17.85
C THR A 7 13.01 1.51 -16.98
N ASP A 8 14.11 0.80 -16.74
CA ASP A 8 14.26 -0.56 -16.19
C ASP A 8 13.74 -0.77 -14.75
N PHE A 9 12.86 0.09 -14.29
CA PHE A 9 12.28 0.09 -12.95
C PHE A 9 10.80 -0.28 -13.04
N ARG A 10 10.27 -0.92 -12.01
CA ARG A 10 8.89 -1.46 -11.93
C ARG A 10 7.78 -0.40 -12.09
N ILE A 11 8.14 0.83 -12.40
CA ILE A 11 7.32 2.03 -12.48
C ILE A 11 6.99 2.25 -13.95
N THR A 12 5.70 2.19 -14.27
CA THR A 12 5.24 2.52 -15.63
C THR A 12 4.83 3.98 -15.67
N ILE A 13 5.61 4.80 -16.37
CA ILE A 13 5.26 6.18 -16.69
C ILE A 13 4.60 6.17 -18.07
N ALA A 14 3.29 6.41 -18.11
CA ALA A 14 2.52 6.50 -19.33
C ALA A 14 2.08 7.95 -19.57
N ASP A 15 2.65 8.58 -20.59
CA ASP A 15 2.20 9.88 -21.11
C ASP A 15 0.91 9.62 -21.91
N THR A 16 -0.24 9.95 -21.31
CA THR A 16 -1.54 9.84 -21.98
C THR A 16 -1.90 11.20 -22.57
N SER A 17 -2.67 11.24 -23.66
CA SER A 17 -3.14 12.50 -24.28
C SER A 17 -3.94 13.41 -23.33
N GLN A 18 -4.35 12.89 -22.17
CA GLN A 18 -5.09 13.60 -21.13
C GLN A 18 -4.28 13.90 -19.87
N GLY A 19 -3.01 13.49 -19.78
CA GLY A 19 -2.19 13.70 -18.59
C GLY A 19 -1.10 12.65 -18.35
N LEU A 20 -0.28 12.90 -17.32
CA LEU A 20 0.78 12.00 -16.89
C LEU A 20 0.21 10.94 -15.95
N ARG A 21 0.31 9.67 -16.31
CA ARG A 21 -0.11 8.54 -15.46
C ARG A 21 1.12 7.76 -15.00
N ILE A 22 1.37 7.75 -13.70
CA ILE A 22 2.46 7.00 -13.08
C ILE A 22 1.85 5.86 -12.30
N VAL A 23 2.13 4.62 -12.71
CA VAL A 23 1.69 3.42 -11.99
C VAL A 23 2.86 2.89 -11.19
N MET A 24 2.71 2.87 -9.87
CA MET A 24 3.70 2.37 -8.92
C MET A 24 3.13 1.13 -8.22
N PRO A 25 3.70 -0.06 -8.43
CA PRO A 25 3.34 -1.21 -7.63
C PRO A 25 3.80 -0.97 -6.18
N CYS A 26 2.98 -1.31 -5.18
CA CYS A 26 3.43 -1.28 -3.80
C CYS A 26 4.62 -2.26 -3.64
N ARG A 27 5.60 -1.91 -2.80
CA ARG A 27 6.76 -2.79 -2.55
C ARG A 27 6.29 -4.07 -1.88
N ARG A 28 6.25 -5.12 -2.69
CA ARG A 28 5.95 -6.47 -2.23
C ARG A 28 7.15 -6.99 -1.46
N SER A 29 7.01 -7.20 -0.16
CA SER A 29 8.02 -7.93 0.61
C SER A 29 7.81 -9.42 0.38
N TRP A 30 8.65 -10.04 -0.44
CA TRP A 30 8.57 -11.48 -0.73
C TRP A 30 8.61 -12.29 0.56
N LEU A 31 9.51 -11.93 1.48
CA LEU A 31 9.62 -12.61 2.78
C LEU A 31 8.29 -12.54 3.54
N VAL A 32 7.67 -11.35 3.62
CA VAL A 32 6.36 -11.20 4.29
C VAL A 32 5.31 -12.03 3.57
N MET A 33 5.24 -12.01 2.23
CA MET A 33 4.27 -12.82 1.49
C MET A 33 4.45 -14.33 1.74
N CYS A 34 5.68 -14.82 1.81
CA CYS A 34 5.97 -16.23 2.08
C CYS A 34 5.65 -16.61 3.53
N VAL A 35 6.10 -15.83 4.50
CA VAL A 35 5.86 -16.09 5.93
C VAL A 35 4.38 -16.00 6.25
N LEU A 36 3.70 -14.94 5.78
CA LEU A 36 2.27 -14.77 6.00
C LEU A 36 1.47 -15.82 5.24
N GLY A 37 1.86 -16.17 4.00
CA GLY A 37 1.22 -17.24 3.24
C GLY A 37 1.34 -18.60 3.93
N PHE A 38 2.53 -18.95 4.41
CA PHE A 38 2.73 -20.17 5.20
C PHE A 38 1.90 -20.16 6.48
N TRP A 39 1.87 -19.01 7.19
CA TRP A 39 1.07 -18.83 8.39
C TRP A 39 -0.44 -18.99 8.12
N ILE A 40 -0.96 -18.39 7.05
CA ILE A 40 -2.37 -18.53 6.63
C ILE A 40 -2.71 -20.00 6.30
N CYS A 41 -1.81 -20.72 5.62
CA CYS A 41 -2.00 -22.15 5.36
C CYS A 41 -2.07 -22.96 6.67
N GLY A 42 -1.14 -22.73 7.60
CA GLY A 42 -1.14 -23.39 8.91
C GLY A 42 -2.40 -23.05 9.73
N TRP A 43 -2.80 -21.78 9.71
CA TRP A 43 -4.02 -21.29 10.34
C TRP A 43 -5.27 -21.95 9.76
N GLY A 44 -5.40 -22.01 8.42
CA GLY A 44 -6.54 -22.64 7.75
C GLY A 44 -6.64 -24.13 8.01
N VAL A 45 -5.52 -24.86 8.06
CA VAL A 45 -5.52 -26.27 8.47
C VAL A 45 -6.02 -26.42 9.92
N GLY A 46 -5.55 -25.55 10.83
CA GLY A 46 -6.01 -25.54 12.22
C GLY A 46 -7.51 -25.26 12.36
N GLU A 47 -8.03 -24.27 11.62
CA GLU A 47 -9.46 -23.94 11.60
C GLU A 47 -10.30 -25.13 11.11
N ILE A 48 -9.89 -25.77 10.00
CA ILE A 48 -10.58 -26.94 9.44
C ILE A 48 -10.59 -28.09 10.43
N MET A 49 -9.44 -28.39 11.07
CA MET A 49 -9.34 -29.49 12.05
C MET A 49 -10.26 -29.27 13.25
N VAL A 50 -10.28 -28.06 13.82
CA VAL A 50 -11.15 -27.73 14.97
C VAL A 50 -12.61 -27.77 14.55
N THR A 51 -12.95 -27.27 13.36
CA THR A 51 -14.32 -27.31 12.83
C THR A 51 -14.80 -28.76 12.63
N LEU A 52 -13.96 -29.62 12.06
CA LEU A 52 -14.27 -31.05 11.90
C LEU A 52 -14.42 -31.76 13.24
N GLN A 53 -13.57 -31.44 14.23
CA GLN A 53 -13.67 -32.01 15.58
C GLN A 53 -14.98 -31.60 16.29
N LEU A 54 -15.42 -30.35 16.11
CA LEU A 54 -16.71 -29.88 16.62
C LEU A 54 -17.89 -30.56 15.90
N LEU A 55 -17.82 -30.73 14.57
CA LEU A 55 -18.88 -31.38 13.78
C LEU A 55 -19.00 -32.89 14.07
N ASN A 56 -17.90 -33.56 14.36
CA ASN A 56 -17.88 -35.00 14.68
C ASN A 56 -18.29 -35.30 16.13
N GLY A 57 -18.45 -34.27 16.98
CA GLY A 57 -18.83 -34.44 18.38
C GLY A 57 -17.72 -34.94 19.31
N ASP A 58 -16.47 -34.94 18.84
CA ASP A 58 -15.28 -35.35 19.63
C ASP A 58 -14.75 -34.22 20.53
N ALA A 59 -15.52 -33.14 20.71
CA ALA A 59 -15.14 -31.98 21.49
C ALA A 59 -15.42 -32.20 22.99
N PRO A 60 -14.49 -31.84 23.90
CA PRO A 60 -14.73 -31.90 25.33
C PRO A 60 -15.92 -30.99 25.74
N PRO A 61 -16.95 -31.49 26.47
CA PRO A 61 -18.16 -30.73 26.81
C PRO A 61 -17.92 -29.43 27.59
N VAL A 62 -16.81 -29.36 28.34
CA VAL A 62 -16.44 -28.19 29.17
C VAL A 62 -15.66 -27.14 28.36
N GLY A 63 -15.17 -27.49 27.16
CA GLY A 63 -14.34 -26.65 26.31
C GLY A 63 -15.02 -26.14 25.04
N GLU A 64 -16.25 -26.56 24.74
CA GLU A 64 -16.93 -26.28 23.47
C GLU A 64 -17.16 -24.77 23.23
N VAL A 65 -17.65 -24.05 24.25
CA VAL A 65 -17.84 -22.59 24.17
C VAL A 65 -16.52 -21.85 23.99
N PHE A 66 -15.45 -22.34 24.64
CA PHE A 66 -14.11 -21.80 24.46
C PHE A 66 -13.60 -22.03 23.03
N MET A 67 -13.78 -23.24 22.49
CA MET A 67 -13.39 -23.56 21.11
C MET A 67 -14.17 -22.74 20.08
N LEU A 68 -15.48 -22.54 20.26
CA LEU A 68 -16.29 -21.70 19.37
C LEU A 68 -15.87 -20.23 19.42
N THR A 69 -15.62 -19.69 20.62
CA THR A 69 -15.16 -18.30 20.77
C THR A 69 -13.76 -18.13 20.19
N TRP A 70 -12.86 -19.08 20.45
CA TRP A 70 -11.53 -19.14 19.87
C TRP A 70 -11.60 -19.17 18.34
N LEU A 71 -12.39 -20.09 17.77
CA LEU A 71 -12.60 -20.20 16.33
C LEU A 71 -13.10 -18.87 15.76
N GLY A 72 -14.15 -18.28 16.32
CA GLY A 72 -14.70 -17.01 15.83
C GLY A 72 -13.69 -15.86 15.84
N VAL A 73 -12.93 -15.69 16.93
CA VAL A 73 -11.88 -14.66 17.02
C VAL A 73 -10.77 -14.92 16.00
N TRP A 74 -10.35 -16.17 15.84
CA TRP A 74 -9.31 -16.54 14.89
C TRP A 74 -9.77 -16.49 13.43
N THR A 75 -11.04 -16.74 13.12
CA THR A 75 -11.63 -16.52 11.79
C THR A 75 -11.59 -15.05 11.41
N VAL A 76 -11.91 -14.14 12.33
CA VAL A 76 -11.78 -12.69 12.07
C VAL A 76 -10.30 -12.32 11.87
N GLY A 77 -9.40 -12.82 12.71
CA GLY A 77 -7.96 -12.59 12.58
C GLY A 77 -7.37 -13.13 11.26
N GLY A 78 -7.77 -14.34 10.87
CA GLY A 78 -7.38 -14.98 9.62
C GLY A 78 -7.90 -14.21 8.40
N ALA A 79 -9.16 -13.75 8.43
CA ALA A 79 -9.72 -12.92 7.38
C ALA A 79 -8.94 -11.61 7.20
N LEU A 80 -8.56 -10.94 8.30
CA LEU A 80 -7.71 -9.74 8.25
C LEU A 80 -6.31 -10.06 7.70
N ALA A 81 -5.71 -11.20 8.08
CA ALA A 81 -4.41 -11.63 7.56
C ALA A 81 -4.46 -11.94 6.05
N ILE A 82 -5.52 -12.60 5.58
CA ILE A 82 -5.77 -12.85 4.16
C ILE A 82 -5.92 -11.53 3.41
N PHE A 83 -6.69 -10.58 3.94
CA PHE A 83 -6.83 -9.25 3.35
C PHE A 83 -5.48 -8.53 3.24
N ALA A 84 -4.65 -8.58 4.30
CA ALA A 84 -3.30 -8.02 4.27
C ALA A 84 -2.38 -8.73 3.27
N TRP A 85 -2.52 -10.05 3.12
CA TRP A 85 -1.80 -10.82 2.09
C TRP A 85 -2.22 -10.42 0.67
N PHE A 86 -3.51 -10.28 0.41
CA PHE A 86 -4.02 -9.76 -0.85
C PHE A 86 -3.54 -8.33 -1.12
N TRP A 87 -3.45 -7.48 -0.10
CA TRP A 87 -2.86 -6.15 -0.23
C TRP A 87 -1.39 -6.22 -0.69
N GLN A 88 -0.60 -7.14 -0.13
CA GLN A 88 0.80 -7.35 -0.56
C GLN A 88 0.91 -7.89 -1.99
N VAL A 89 0.00 -8.76 -2.42
CA VAL A 89 0.04 -9.37 -3.75
C VAL A 89 -0.51 -8.42 -4.82
N MET A 90 -1.63 -7.74 -4.56
CA MET A 90 -2.39 -7.00 -5.59
C MET A 90 -2.39 -5.49 -5.41
N GLY A 91 -1.85 -4.97 -4.30
CA GLY A 91 -1.79 -3.54 -4.02
C GLY A 91 -0.97 -2.77 -5.05
N LYS A 92 -1.60 -1.76 -5.66
CA LYS A 92 -0.98 -0.86 -6.64
C LYS A 92 -1.40 0.57 -6.31
N GLU A 93 -0.46 1.49 -6.42
CA GLU A 93 -0.72 2.93 -6.30
C GLU A 93 -0.64 3.54 -7.71
N ILE A 94 -1.76 4.11 -8.18
CA ILE A 94 -1.89 4.75 -9.48
C ILE A 94 -1.97 6.25 -9.24
N LEU A 95 -0.97 6.97 -9.72
CA LEU A 95 -0.99 8.42 -9.79
C LEU A 95 -1.45 8.84 -11.18
N THR A 96 -2.42 9.75 -11.23
CA THR A 96 -2.89 10.35 -12.47
C THR A 96 -2.87 11.86 -12.31
N VAL A 97 -2.07 12.53 -13.13
CA VAL A 97 -1.95 13.99 -13.15
C VAL A 97 -2.59 14.49 -14.43
N GLN A 98 -3.73 15.16 -14.31
CA GLN A 98 -4.52 15.67 -15.44
C GLN A 98 -4.74 17.17 -15.27
N GLY A 99 -4.08 17.98 -16.11
CA GLY A 99 -4.17 19.43 -16.08
C GLY A 99 -3.72 20.01 -14.73
N GLN A 100 -4.68 20.50 -13.93
CA GLN A 100 -4.47 21.04 -12.58
C GLN A 100 -4.92 20.07 -11.46
N THR A 101 -5.34 18.85 -11.81
CA THR A 101 -5.76 17.85 -10.82
C THR A 101 -4.72 16.75 -10.67
N PHE A 102 -4.43 16.40 -9.42
CA PHE A 102 -3.55 15.32 -9.01
C PHE A 102 -4.37 14.25 -8.31
N LYS A 103 -4.56 13.09 -8.94
CA LYS A 103 -5.31 11.97 -8.38
C LYS A 103 -4.36 10.87 -7.93
N THR A 104 -4.48 10.46 -6.68
CA THR A 104 -3.82 9.27 -6.13
C THR A 104 -4.88 8.21 -5.88
N ARG A 105 -4.82 7.12 -6.65
CA ARG A 105 -5.67 5.95 -6.48
C ARG A 105 -4.85 4.83 -5.84
N ARG A 106 -5.28 4.34 -4.68
CA ARG A 106 -4.76 3.08 -4.13
C ARG A 106 -5.71 1.98 -4.52
N ASP A 107 -5.27 1.08 -5.39
CA ASP A 107 -6.07 0.00 -5.97
C ASP A 107 -5.60 -1.35 -5.44
N ILE A 108 -6.55 -2.18 -5.00
CA ILE A 108 -6.34 -3.59 -4.70
C ILE A 108 -7.22 -4.38 -5.66
N GLY A 109 -6.61 -5.03 -6.65
CA GLY A 109 -7.32 -5.98 -7.51
C GLY A 109 -8.59 -5.44 -8.21
N GLY A 110 -8.70 -4.14 -8.47
CA GLY A 110 -9.83 -3.49 -9.13
C GLY A 110 -10.65 -2.56 -8.23
N PHE A 111 -10.55 -2.71 -6.90
CA PHE A 111 -11.21 -1.83 -5.94
C PHE A 111 -10.20 -0.88 -5.34
N GLY A 112 -10.42 0.42 -5.53
CA GLY A 112 -9.48 1.42 -5.06
C GLY A 112 -10.14 2.67 -4.50
N PHE A 113 -9.42 3.30 -3.57
CA PHE A 113 -9.78 4.61 -3.04
C PHE A 113 -9.09 5.67 -3.88
N ASP A 114 -9.91 6.46 -4.56
CA ASP A 114 -9.46 7.62 -5.34
C ASP A 114 -9.42 8.84 -4.41
N LYS A 115 -8.26 9.48 -4.30
CA LYS A 115 -8.11 10.79 -3.65
C LYS A 115 -7.66 11.80 -4.67
N GLU A 116 -8.46 12.85 -4.84
CA GLU A 116 -8.16 13.95 -5.75
C GLU A 116 -7.63 15.14 -4.97
N TYR A 117 -6.57 15.75 -5.50
CA TYR A 117 -5.89 16.90 -4.94
C TYR A 117 -5.72 17.96 -6.04
N ASP A 118 -5.69 19.22 -5.64
CA ASP A 118 -5.46 20.32 -6.57
C ASP A 118 -3.96 20.63 -6.64
N LEU A 119 -3.39 20.61 -7.85
CA LEU A 119 -1.98 20.93 -8.09
C LEU A 119 -1.63 22.35 -7.64
N VAL A 120 -2.59 23.29 -7.71
CA VAL A 120 -2.37 24.69 -7.32
C VAL A 120 -2.11 24.82 -5.83
N ARG A 121 -2.68 23.91 -5.03
CA ARG A 121 -2.50 23.85 -3.57
C ARG A 121 -1.35 22.96 -3.14
N MET A 122 -0.77 22.22 -4.07
CA MET A 122 0.35 21.33 -3.84
C MET A 122 1.65 22.14 -3.71
N ARG A 123 2.32 22.00 -2.57
CA ARG A 123 3.59 22.67 -2.26
C ARG A 123 4.60 21.65 -1.73
N ASP A 124 5.87 22.02 -1.82
CA ASP A 124 6.98 21.25 -1.25
C ASP A 124 6.99 19.75 -1.60
N LEU A 125 6.87 19.45 -2.89
CA LEU A 125 7.10 18.08 -3.36
C LEU A 125 8.57 17.71 -3.11
N ARG A 126 8.79 16.81 -2.15
CA ARG A 126 10.11 16.38 -1.69
C ARG A 126 10.16 14.88 -1.47
N VAL A 127 11.36 14.33 -1.64
CA VAL A 127 11.67 12.98 -1.16
C VAL A 127 11.89 13.10 0.35
N ALA A 128 10.96 12.58 1.13
CA ALA A 128 11.09 12.50 2.57
C ALA A 128 11.82 11.21 2.92
N GLN A 129 12.95 11.33 3.62
CA GLN A 129 13.59 10.17 4.21
C GLN A 129 12.64 9.60 5.26
N ILE A 130 12.37 8.31 5.13
CA ILE A 130 11.61 7.58 6.12
C ILE A 130 12.64 7.06 7.10
N ASP A 131 12.68 7.65 8.30
CA ASP A 131 13.39 7.04 9.40
C ASP A 131 12.71 5.69 9.70
N VAL A 132 13.35 4.62 9.24
CA VAL A 132 12.96 3.24 9.54
C VAL A 132 13.30 3.01 11.01
N ASN A 133 12.42 3.43 11.89
CA ASN A 133 12.52 3.13 13.30
C ASN A 133 11.70 1.86 13.57
N PRO A 134 12.33 0.72 13.91
CA PRO A 134 11.61 -0.54 14.17
C PRO A 134 10.62 -0.44 15.34
N PHE A 135 10.68 0.61 16.16
CA PHE A 135 9.72 0.88 17.24
C PHE A 135 8.56 1.80 16.83
N ASP A 136 8.56 2.34 15.61
CA ASP A 136 7.53 3.27 15.16
C ASP A 136 6.43 2.54 14.35
N PHE A 137 5.17 2.77 14.71
CA PHE A 137 4.00 2.14 14.07
C PHE A 137 3.90 2.50 12.58
N SER A 138 4.50 3.64 12.20
CA SER A 138 4.62 4.07 10.80
C SER A 138 5.50 3.13 9.95
N SER A 139 6.56 2.58 10.55
CA SER A 139 7.52 1.68 9.92
C SER A 139 6.97 0.25 9.82
N SER A 140 6.15 -0.17 10.79
CA SER A 140 5.45 -1.46 10.69
C SER A 140 4.50 -1.45 9.50
N LEU A 141 3.66 -0.41 9.33
CA LEU A 141 2.76 -0.24 8.18
C LEU A 141 3.49 -0.18 6.84
N GLN A 142 4.77 0.21 6.82
CA GLN A 142 5.61 0.20 5.63
C GLN A 142 6.04 -1.23 5.24
N LEU A 143 6.36 -2.10 6.21
CA LEU A 143 6.57 -3.53 5.94
C LEU A 143 5.31 -4.17 5.34
N TRP A 144 4.13 -3.67 5.73
CA TRP A 144 2.84 -4.08 5.18
C TRP A 144 2.50 -3.47 3.81
N GLY A 145 3.32 -2.53 3.29
CA GLY A 145 3.05 -1.84 2.02
C GLY A 145 1.81 -0.94 2.05
N VAL A 146 1.28 -0.63 3.25
CA VAL A 146 0.09 0.20 3.48
C VAL A 146 0.49 1.65 3.82
N GLY A 147 1.65 1.82 4.46
CA GLY A 147 2.23 3.09 4.90
C GLY A 147 3.63 3.36 4.36
N GLY A 148 4.20 4.51 4.73
CA GLY A 148 5.59 4.85 4.38
C GLY A 148 5.81 5.27 2.93
N GLY A 149 5.04 6.26 2.45
CA GLY A 149 5.35 6.92 1.18
C GLY A 149 6.64 7.73 1.28
N VAL A 150 7.60 7.48 0.38
CA VAL A 150 8.91 8.16 0.33
C VAL A 150 8.79 9.57 -0.26
N ILE A 151 7.70 9.84 -0.97
CA ILE A 151 7.43 11.17 -1.53
C ILE A 151 6.39 11.86 -0.68
N ALA A 152 6.73 13.04 -0.17
CA ALA A 152 5.85 13.88 0.62
C ALA A 152 5.55 15.19 -0.12
N PHE A 153 4.32 15.68 0.06
CA PHE A 153 3.91 16.99 -0.40
C PHE A 153 2.94 17.63 0.58
N ASP A 154 2.92 18.94 0.61
CA ASP A 154 2.02 19.70 1.47
C ASP A 154 0.82 20.18 0.65
N HIS A 155 -0.38 19.97 1.18
CA HIS A 155 -1.63 20.42 0.57
C HIS A 155 -2.46 21.15 1.63
N GLY A 156 -2.40 22.49 1.60
CA GLY A 156 -2.95 23.33 2.65
C GLY A 156 -2.19 23.13 3.97
N ALA A 157 -2.91 22.78 5.05
CA ALA A 157 -2.33 22.56 6.38
C ALA A 157 -1.95 21.09 6.66
N ARG A 158 -2.04 20.19 5.67
CA ARG A 158 -1.77 18.76 5.85
C ARG A 158 -0.68 18.28 4.89
N THR A 159 0.26 17.51 5.42
CA THR A 159 1.27 16.79 4.63
C THR A 159 0.72 15.44 4.20
N TYR A 160 0.74 15.16 2.90
CA TYR A 160 0.37 13.88 2.32
C TYR A 160 1.62 13.14 1.84
N ARG A 161 1.60 11.82 1.93
CA ARG A 161 2.71 10.95 1.54
C ARG A 161 2.24 9.87 0.58
N PHE A 162 3.00 9.60 -0.46
CA PHE A 162 2.73 8.60 -1.48
C PHE A 162 4.02 7.93 -1.98
N GLY A 163 3.89 6.91 -2.82
CA GLY A 163 5.03 6.12 -3.28
C GLY A 163 5.42 5.09 -2.23
N ALA A 164 4.42 4.41 -1.67
CA ALA A 164 4.64 3.36 -0.69
C ALA A 164 5.47 2.24 -1.32
N GLY A 165 6.72 2.13 -0.90
CA GLY A 165 7.64 1.11 -1.39
C GLY A 165 8.58 1.51 -2.53
N LEU A 166 8.56 2.77 -2.98
CA LEU A 166 9.63 3.28 -3.82
C LEU A 166 10.97 3.22 -3.08
N ASP A 167 12.06 3.01 -3.82
CA ASP A 167 13.39 3.30 -3.29
C ASP A 167 13.67 4.82 -3.36
N GLU A 168 14.66 5.30 -2.60
CA GLU A 168 15.03 6.72 -2.58
C GLU A 168 15.45 7.20 -3.98
N ALA A 169 16.15 6.36 -4.74
CA ALA A 169 16.56 6.65 -6.12
C ALA A 169 15.35 6.78 -7.06
N GLU A 170 14.38 5.87 -6.96
CA GLU A 170 13.14 5.90 -7.74
C GLU A 170 12.28 7.12 -7.37
N ALA A 171 12.19 7.43 -6.08
CA ALA A 171 11.47 8.59 -5.58
C ALA A 171 12.07 9.91 -6.10
N LYS A 172 13.40 10.03 -6.11
CA LYS A 172 14.11 11.20 -6.68
C LYS A 172 13.84 11.35 -8.17
N GLN A 173 13.80 10.26 -8.93
CA GLN A 173 13.47 10.31 -10.35
C GLN A 173 12.03 10.80 -10.58
N ILE A 174 11.06 10.26 -9.84
CA ILE A 174 9.65 10.68 -9.95
C ILE A 174 9.50 12.16 -9.59
N VAL A 175 10.08 12.61 -8.48
CA VAL A 175 10.02 14.03 -8.06
C VAL A 175 10.66 14.93 -9.12
N THR A 176 11.78 14.52 -9.70
CA THR A 176 12.46 15.27 -10.76
C THR A 176 11.59 15.36 -12.02
N ALA A 177 11.01 14.23 -12.46
CA ALA A 177 10.12 14.19 -13.63
C ALA A 177 8.87 15.08 -13.43
N ILE A 178 8.32 15.10 -12.21
CA ILE A 178 7.17 15.97 -11.88
C ILE A 178 7.60 17.44 -11.86
N LYS A 179 8.70 17.81 -11.16
CA LYS A 179 9.20 19.20 -11.09
C LYS A 179 9.60 19.77 -12.46
N GLN A 180 10.13 18.93 -13.37
CA GLN A 180 10.48 19.35 -14.72
C GLN A 180 9.25 19.69 -15.58
N ARG A 181 8.12 19.02 -15.34
CA ARG A 181 6.91 19.14 -16.17
C ARG A 181 5.88 20.09 -15.56
N TYR A 182 5.83 20.16 -14.25
CA TYR A 182 4.92 21.00 -13.47
C TYR A 182 5.75 21.92 -12.58
N ARG A 183 5.53 23.22 -12.72
CA ARG A 183 6.17 24.23 -11.88
C ARG A 183 5.52 24.19 -10.49
N ILE A 184 6.05 23.36 -9.60
CA ILE A 184 5.58 23.27 -8.21
C ILE A 184 6.26 24.39 -7.41
N PRO A 185 5.48 25.26 -6.72
CA PRO A 185 6.05 26.27 -5.85
C PRO A 185 6.73 25.63 -4.64
N GLU A 186 7.96 26.06 -4.37
CA GLU A 186 8.64 25.74 -3.11
C GLU A 186 8.05 26.65 -2.01
N SER A 187 7.75 26.07 -0.86
CA SER A 187 7.34 26.82 0.32
C SER A 187 8.52 27.65 0.79
N THR A 188 8.33 28.95 0.80
CA THR A 188 9.19 29.88 1.52
C THR A 188 8.98 29.58 3.01
N ARG A 189 9.82 28.72 3.60
CA ARG A 189 9.94 28.64 5.06
C ARG A 189 10.33 30.04 5.55
N THR A 190 9.39 30.72 6.18
CA THR A 190 9.62 31.92 6.99
C THR A 190 9.49 31.54 8.45
#